data_AF-A0AAW2UH23-F1
#
_entry.id   AF-A0AAW2UH23-F1
#
_cell.length_a   1.000
_cell.length_b   1.000
_cell.length_c   1.000
_cell.angle_alpha   90.00
_cell.angle_beta   90.00
_cell.angle_gamma   90.00
#
_symmetry.space_group_name_H-M   'P 1'
#
loop_
_entity.id
_entity.type
_entity.pdbx_description
1 polymer ?
#
loop_
_entity_poly.entity_id
_entity_poly.type
_entity_poly.pdbx_seq_one_letter_code
_entity_poly.pdbx_strand_id
1 'polypeptide(L)'
;MVELRQQVAKETLPTKHGIPFSEHIMMEELPAHFRAPSHLPAYDGTTDPAEHIYKFGNAARLHRYTDGIKYRVFFTTLTNSAQQWFDQLPAGSVRSFAEFSSLFQHQFSNSKKYQKSIISLFGVKQEDNKTLKAYVQHFNTTILEVPIAH
;
A
#
# COMPACT_ATOMS: atom_id res chain seq x y z
N MET A 1 14.54 21.02 -58.24
CA MET A 1 14.15 19.61 -58.06
C MET A 1 14.93 19.08 -56.85
N VAL A 2 14.75 19.61 -55.63
CA VAL A 2 13.70 19.29 -54.64
C VAL A 2 13.26 17.83 -54.72
N GLU A 3 14.00 16.94 -54.05
CA GLU A 3 13.47 15.64 -53.64
C GLU A 3 13.68 15.43 -52.13
N LEU A 4 12.60 14.95 -51.54
CA LEU A 4 12.20 14.98 -50.15
C LEU A 4 13.22 14.36 -49.18
N ARG A 5 13.66 15.19 -48.22
CA ARG A 5 14.12 14.70 -46.92
C ARG A 5 12.89 14.23 -46.13
N GLN A 6 12.62 12.93 -46.17
CA GLN A 6 11.71 12.32 -45.22
C GLN A 6 12.14 10.89 -44.91
N GLN A 7 12.88 10.73 -43.82
CA GLN A 7 12.81 9.50 -43.04
C GLN A 7 12.88 9.88 -41.57
N VAL A 8 11.69 10.19 -41.05
CA VAL A 8 11.14 9.82 -39.75
C VAL A 8 12.18 9.72 -38.64
N ALA A 9 12.14 10.73 -37.77
CA ALA A 9 12.64 10.65 -36.41
C ALA A 9 12.32 9.25 -35.87
N LYS A 10 13.34 8.51 -35.43
CA LYS A 10 13.12 7.37 -34.54
C LYS A 10 12.39 7.92 -33.33
N GLU A 11 11.07 7.89 -33.38
CA GLU A 11 10.23 7.87 -32.20
C GLU A 11 10.66 6.61 -31.46
N THR A 12 11.62 6.79 -30.55
CA THR A 12 11.82 5.86 -29.44
C THR A 12 10.46 5.70 -28.80
N LEU A 13 9.84 4.54 -29.07
CA LEU A 13 8.62 4.11 -28.40
C LEU A 13 8.76 4.42 -26.91
N PRO A 14 7.70 4.90 -26.23
CA PRO A 14 7.74 5.02 -24.78
C PRO A 14 8.22 3.69 -24.24
N THR A 15 9.32 3.74 -23.48
CA THR A 15 9.91 2.61 -22.78
C THR A 15 8.75 1.78 -22.24
N LYS A 16 8.70 0.50 -22.60
CA LYS A 16 7.72 -0.45 -22.09
C LYS A 16 7.71 -0.22 -20.57
N HIS A 17 6.66 0.40 -20.03
CA HIS A 17 6.48 0.50 -18.59
C HIS A 17 6.19 -0.93 -18.17
N GLY A 18 7.28 -1.69 -17.98
CA GLY A 18 7.23 -3.12 -17.79
C GLY A 18 6.53 -3.33 -16.47
N ILE A 19 5.28 -3.78 -16.55
CA ILE A 19 4.50 -4.08 -15.37
C ILE A 19 5.37 -5.02 -14.50
N PRO A 20 5.59 -4.72 -13.21
CA PRO A 20 6.51 -5.49 -12.37
C PRO A 20 6.02 -6.91 -12.09
N PHE A 21 4.81 -7.22 -12.57
CA PHE A 21 4.22 -8.55 -12.54
C PHE A 21 4.92 -9.49 -13.51
N SER A 22 5.12 -10.72 -13.05
CA SER A 22 5.49 -11.82 -13.93
C SER A 22 4.34 -12.18 -14.87
N GLU A 23 4.66 -12.77 -16.02
CA GLU A 23 3.70 -13.04 -17.09
C GLU A 23 2.51 -13.89 -16.63
N HIS A 24 2.74 -14.86 -15.74
CA HIS A 24 1.67 -15.71 -15.19
C HIS A 24 0.61 -14.93 -14.38
N ILE A 25 0.99 -13.82 -13.72
CA ILE A 25 0.06 -12.93 -12.99
C ILE A 25 -0.79 -12.13 -13.99
N MET A 26 -0.18 -11.72 -15.11
CA MET A 26 -0.84 -10.94 -16.16
C MET A 26 -1.80 -11.77 -17.01
N MET A 27 -1.51 -13.06 -17.18
CA MET A 27 -2.35 -14.00 -17.95
C MET A 27 -3.60 -14.47 -17.20
N GLU A 28 -3.72 -14.16 -15.91
CA GLU A 28 -4.89 -14.57 -15.12
C GLU A 28 -6.11 -13.70 -15.45
N GLU A 29 -7.14 -14.34 -16.00
CA GLU A 29 -8.39 -13.67 -16.34
C GLU A 29 -9.15 -13.24 -15.08
N LEU A 30 -9.64 -12.00 -15.10
CA LEU A 30 -10.59 -11.58 -14.08
C LEU A 30 -11.94 -12.28 -14.31
N PRO A 31 -12.66 -12.66 -13.25
CA PRO A 31 -14.04 -13.13 -13.38
C PRO A 31 -14.89 -12.13 -14.20
N ALA A 32 -15.83 -12.62 -15.01
CA ALA A 32 -16.64 -11.81 -15.92
C ALA A 32 -17.43 -10.67 -15.25
N HIS A 33 -17.68 -10.75 -13.95
CA HIS A 33 -18.36 -9.73 -13.15
C HIS A 33 -17.48 -9.18 -12.02
N PHE A 34 -16.16 -9.22 -12.21
CA PHE A 34 -15.21 -8.72 -11.25
C PHE A 34 -15.46 -7.23 -10.96
N ARG A 35 -15.57 -6.91 -9.67
CA ARG A 35 -15.55 -5.54 -9.18
C ARG A 35 -14.45 -5.44 -8.13
N ALA A 36 -13.55 -4.47 -8.31
CA ALA A 36 -12.58 -4.15 -7.28
C ALA A 36 -13.32 -3.71 -6.00
N PRO A 37 -12.84 -4.07 -4.80
CA PRO A 37 -13.51 -3.70 -3.57
C PRO A 37 -13.41 -2.18 -3.37
N SER A 38 -14.54 -1.48 -3.46
CA SER A 38 -14.60 -0.03 -3.32
C SER A 38 -14.42 0.48 -1.88
N HIS A 39 -14.46 -0.42 -0.89
CA HIS A 39 -14.32 -0.10 0.53
C HIS A 39 -12.86 -0.13 1.00
N LEU A 40 -11.92 -0.53 0.14
CA LEU A 40 -10.51 -0.54 0.50
C LEU A 40 -9.96 0.89 0.52
N PRO A 41 -9.30 1.31 1.61
CA PRO A 41 -8.70 2.64 1.68
C PRO A 41 -7.54 2.73 0.68
N ALA A 42 -7.30 3.93 0.15
CA ALA A 42 -6.08 4.21 -0.59
C ALA A 42 -4.88 4.25 0.38
N TYR A 43 -3.72 3.84 -0.11
CA TYR A 43 -2.45 3.88 0.61
C TYR A 43 -1.48 4.80 -0.10
N ASP A 44 -1.17 5.92 0.54
CA ASP A 44 -0.30 6.97 0.00
C ASP A 44 1.17 6.84 0.44
N GLY A 45 1.48 5.86 1.28
CA GLY A 45 2.80 5.67 1.86
C GLY A 45 2.97 6.22 3.28
N THR A 46 1.95 6.80 3.91
CA THR A 46 2.09 7.49 5.22
C THR A 46 1.53 6.70 6.39
N THR A 47 0.64 5.75 6.14
CA THR A 47 0.01 4.93 7.17
C THR A 47 0.73 3.59 7.34
N ASP A 48 0.33 2.81 8.34
CA ASP A 48 0.97 1.54 8.64
C ASP A 48 0.81 0.54 7.47
N PRO A 49 1.91 0.09 6.84
CA PRO A 49 1.84 -0.83 5.71
C PRO A 49 1.28 -2.22 6.09
N ALA A 50 1.52 -2.69 7.32
CA ALA A 50 1.01 -3.97 7.79
C ALA A 50 -0.50 -3.90 8.01
N GLU A 51 -1.01 -2.78 8.54
CA GLU A 51 -2.45 -2.54 8.70
C GLU A 51 -3.16 -2.56 7.32
N HIS A 52 -2.55 -1.93 6.31
CA HIS A 52 -3.08 -1.92 4.94
C HIS A 52 -3.11 -3.33 4.33
N ILE A 53 -2.01 -4.09 4.42
CA ILE A 53 -1.96 -5.48 3.97
C ILE A 53 -3.02 -6.35 4.67
N TYR A 54 -3.21 -6.15 5.98
CA TYR A 54 -4.21 -6.92 6.74
C TYR A 54 -5.64 -6.62 6.26
N LYS A 55 -6.01 -5.34 6.11
CA LYS A 55 -7.33 -4.93 5.60
C LYS A 55 -7.56 -5.48 4.20
N PHE A 56 -6.57 -5.35 3.32
CA PHE A 56 -6.62 -5.94 1.99
C PHE A 56 -6.80 -7.45 2.03
N GLY A 57 -6.03 -8.15 2.87
CA GLY A 57 -6.09 -9.60 3.01
C GLY A 57 -7.47 -10.11 3.42
N ASN A 58 -8.18 -9.38 4.29
CA ASN A 58 -9.56 -9.69 4.65
C ASN A 58 -10.51 -9.57 3.46
N ALA A 59 -10.40 -8.49 2.67
CA ALA A 59 -11.22 -8.30 1.46
C ALA A 59 -10.90 -9.37 0.40
N ALA A 60 -9.61 -9.65 0.17
CA ALA A 60 -9.17 -10.66 -0.77
C ALA A 60 -9.69 -12.07 -0.40
N ARG A 61 -9.70 -12.41 0.89
CA ARG A 61 -10.28 -13.67 1.37
C ARG A 61 -11.79 -13.73 1.16
N LEU A 62 -12.51 -12.66 1.47
CA LEU A 62 -13.96 -12.57 1.26
C LEU A 62 -14.34 -12.79 -0.21
N HIS A 63 -13.59 -12.18 -1.12
CA HIS A 63 -13.82 -12.29 -2.56
C HIS A 63 -13.08 -13.47 -3.23
N ARG A 64 -12.41 -14.33 -2.44
CA ARG A 64 -11.68 -15.52 -2.90
C ARG A 64 -10.67 -15.23 -4.02
N TYR A 65 -9.92 -14.13 -3.89
CA TYR A 65 -8.90 -13.77 -4.85
C TYR A 65 -7.76 -14.79 -4.85
N THR A 66 -7.37 -15.19 -6.06
CA THR A 66 -6.10 -15.84 -6.34
C THR A 66 -4.95 -14.85 -6.18
N ASP A 67 -3.72 -15.35 -6.16
CA ASP A 67 -2.55 -14.49 -5.96
C ASP A 67 -2.37 -13.45 -7.08
N GLY A 68 -2.63 -13.80 -8.35
CA GLY A 68 -2.53 -12.83 -9.44
C GLY A 68 -3.61 -11.74 -9.37
N ILE A 69 -4.83 -12.09 -8.96
CA ILE A 69 -5.88 -11.10 -8.69
C ILE A 69 -5.50 -10.20 -7.50
N LYS A 70 -4.98 -10.77 -6.40
CA LYS A 70 -4.58 -9.98 -5.22
C LYS A 70 -3.65 -8.85 -5.60
N TYR A 71 -2.65 -9.11 -6.43
CA TYR A 71 -1.72 -8.10 -6.91
C TYR A 71 -2.37 -6.94 -7.64
N ARG A 72 -3.17 -7.28 -8.65
CA ARG A 72 -3.77 -6.29 -9.53
C ARG A 72 -4.74 -5.41 -8.75
N VAL A 73 -5.46 -5.97 -7.80
CA VAL A 73 -6.35 -5.20 -6.92
C VAL A 73 -5.56 -4.39 -5.91
N PHE A 74 -4.52 -4.95 -5.29
CA PHE A 74 -3.70 -4.21 -4.34
C PHE A 74 -3.07 -2.97 -4.99
N PHE A 75 -2.59 -3.10 -6.22
CA PHE A 75 -2.10 -1.97 -7.01
C PHE A 75 -3.12 -0.83 -7.11
N THR A 76 -4.40 -1.13 -7.33
CA THR A 76 -5.46 -0.08 -7.40
C THR A 76 -5.68 0.67 -6.09
N THR A 77 -5.15 0.16 -4.97
CA THR A 77 -5.20 0.86 -3.68
C THR A 77 -4.02 1.80 -3.47
N LEU A 78 -2.97 1.73 -4.29
CA LEU A 78 -1.78 2.58 -4.11
C LEU A 78 -1.98 3.95 -4.75
N THR A 79 -1.53 4.99 -4.06
CA THR A 79 -1.52 6.36 -4.56
C THR A 79 -0.22 7.07 -4.18
N ASN A 80 0.04 8.25 -4.78
CA ASN A 80 1.17 9.12 -4.46
C ASN A 80 2.51 8.35 -4.39
N SER A 81 3.23 8.48 -3.28
CA SER A 81 4.55 7.87 -3.05
C SER A 81 4.52 6.35 -3.18
N ALA A 82 3.42 5.70 -2.81
CA ALA A 82 3.28 4.26 -2.92
C ALA A 82 3.15 3.80 -4.38
N GLN A 83 2.40 4.55 -5.19
CA GLN A 83 2.30 4.30 -6.62
C GLN A 83 3.65 4.55 -7.32
N GLN A 84 4.33 5.66 -7.00
CA GLN A 84 5.63 5.98 -7.57
C GLN A 84 6.70 4.92 -7.27
N TRP A 85 6.72 4.39 -6.04
CA TRP A 85 7.61 3.29 -5.69
C TRP A 85 7.29 2.02 -6.51
N PHE A 86 6.00 1.71 -6.66
CA PHE A 86 5.56 0.55 -7.42
C PHE A 86 6.01 0.64 -8.89
N ASP A 87 5.87 1.81 -9.51
CA ASP A 87 6.26 2.07 -10.90
C ASP A 87 7.79 1.95 -11.13
N GLN A 88 8.59 2.01 -10.06
CA GLN A 88 10.05 1.84 -10.10
C GLN A 88 10.50 0.38 -9.95
N LEU A 89 9.59 -0.54 -9.65
CA LEU A 89 9.94 -1.95 -9.53
C LEU A 89 10.35 -2.54 -10.89
N PRO A 90 11.41 -3.36 -10.97
CA PRO A 90 11.79 -3.98 -12.22
C PRO A 90 10.71 -4.92 -12.77
N ALA A 91 10.56 -4.95 -14.09
CA ALA A 91 9.62 -5.83 -14.77
C ALA A 91 9.83 -7.30 -14.36
N GLY A 92 8.76 -7.99 -13.97
CA GLY A 92 8.80 -9.39 -13.54
C GLY A 92 9.60 -9.66 -12.26
N SER A 93 9.95 -8.66 -11.47
CA SER A 93 10.73 -8.85 -10.22
C SER A 93 9.93 -9.51 -9.11
N VAL A 94 8.60 -9.61 -9.26
CA VAL A 94 7.69 -10.07 -8.21
C VAL A 94 6.97 -11.34 -8.65
N ARG A 95 7.11 -12.42 -7.87
CA ARG A 95 6.62 -13.76 -8.22
C ARG A 95 5.44 -14.25 -7.40
N SER A 96 5.19 -13.70 -6.21
CA SER A 96 4.10 -14.16 -5.32
C SER A 96 3.71 -13.12 -4.28
N PHE A 97 2.42 -13.02 -3.92
CA PHE A 97 1.89 -11.91 -3.11
C PHE A 97 2.64 -11.74 -1.78
N ALA A 98 3.16 -12.84 -1.23
CA ALA A 98 4.02 -12.84 -0.06
C ALA A 98 5.33 -12.07 -0.27
N GLU A 99 6.04 -12.29 -1.38
CA GLU A 99 7.28 -11.60 -1.73
C GLU A 99 7.05 -10.09 -1.84
N PHE A 100 6.00 -9.68 -2.53
CA PHE A 100 5.65 -8.26 -2.63
C PHE A 100 5.24 -7.66 -1.29
N SER A 101 4.45 -8.38 -0.49
CA SER A 101 4.06 -7.91 0.84
C SER A 101 5.27 -7.65 1.73
N SER A 102 6.34 -8.44 1.57
CA SER A 102 7.61 -8.24 2.25
C SER A 102 8.34 -6.99 1.74
N LEU A 103 8.49 -6.84 0.42
CA LEU A 103 9.12 -5.67 -0.21
C LEU A 103 8.40 -4.37 0.15
N PHE A 104 7.07 -4.39 0.12
CA PHE A 104 6.23 -3.25 0.47
C PHE A 104 6.41 -2.85 1.95
N GLN A 105 6.39 -3.81 2.88
CA GLN A 105 6.64 -3.52 4.29
C GLN A 105 8.06 -3.03 4.58
N HIS A 106 9.04 -3.49 3.81
CA HIS A 106 10.41 -3.02 3.89
C HIS A 106 10.50 -1.56 3.40
N GLN A 107 9.92 -1.26 2.24
CA GLN A 107 9.91 0.08 1.65
C GLN A 107 9.26 1.11 2.59
N PHE A 108 8.08 0.80 3.12
CA PHE A 108 7.30 1.71 3.97
C PHE A 108 7.53 1.47 5.47
N SER A 109 8.70 0.91 5.82
CA SER A 109 9.04 0.59 7.21
C SER A 109 9.05 1.82 8.13
N ASN A 110 9.40 3.00 7.60
CA ASN A 110 9.35 4.27 8.34
C ASN A 110 7.92 4.77 8.60
N SER A 111 6.94 4.28 7.84
CA SER A 111 5.52 4.61 8.00
C SER A 111 4.80 3.66 8.95
N LYS A 112 5.52 2.67 9.49
CA LYS A 112 4.99 1.77 10.51
C LYS A 112 4.53 2.58 11.72
N LYS A 113 3.33 2.29 12.21
CA LYS A 113 2.93 2.79 13.52
C LYS A 113 3.75 2.03 14.54
N TYR A 114 4.73 2.70 15.14
CA TYR A 114 5.32 2.18 16.35
C TYR A 114 4.24 2.15 17.42
N GLN A 115 4.11 0.98 18.04
CA GLN A 115 3.30 0.84 19.24
C GLN A 115 3.73 1.91 20.25
N LYS A 116 2.76 2.60 20.86
CA LYS A 116 3.10 3.58 21.88
C LYS A 116 3.78 2.83 23.03
N SER A 117 4.89 3.36 23.53
CA SER A 117 5.54 2.78 24.70
C SER A 117 4.86 3.28 25.98
N ILE A 118 5.04 2.58 27.10
CA ILE A 118 4.61 3.08 28.43
C ILE A 118 5.14 4.50 28.68
N ILE A 119 6.31 4.86 28.13
CA ILE A 119 6.90 6.21 28.23
C ILE A 119 5.95 7.28 27.64
N SER A 120 5.20 6.95 26.59
CA SER A 120 4.25 7.89 25.98
C SER A 120 3.12 8.31 26.94
N LEU A 121 2.78 7.47 27.94
CA LEU A 121 1.78 7.79 28.97
C LEU A 121 2.24 8.92 29.89
N PHE A 122 3.54 9.03 30.19
CA PHE A 122 4.07 10.12 31.00
C PHE A 122 3.95 11.49 30.31
N GLY A 123 3.82 11.49 28.97
CA GLY A 123 3.55 12.68 28.18
C GLY A 123 2.10 13.13 28.20
N VAL A 124 1.16 12.26 28.61
CA VAL A 124 -0.26 12.58 28.68
C VAL A 124 -0.53 13.34 29.97
N LYS A 125 -0.70 14.66 29.87
CA LYS A 125 -1.04 15.54 30.98
C LYS A 125 -2.38 16.22 30.71
N GLN A 126 -3.09 16.57 31.78
CA GLN A 126 -4.25 17.42 31.66
C GLN A 126 -3.78 18.85 31.36
N GLU A 127 -4.23 19.41 30.24
CA GLU A 127 -4.02 20.82 29.90
C GLU A 127 -5.02 21.70 30.67
N ASP A 128 -4.61 22.92 31.04
CA ASP A 128 -5.39 23.84 31.88
C ASP A 128 -6.78 24.18 31.30
N ASN A 129 -6.95 24.05 29.99
CA ASN A 129 -8.18 24.32 29.24
C ASN A 129 -9.02 23.06 28.95
N LYS A 130 -8.59 21.86 29.37
CA LYS A 130 -9.30 20.59 29.12
C LYS A 130 -10.01 20.09 30.38
N THR A 131 -11.23 19.62 30.20
CA THR A 131 -11.99 18.98 31.28
C THR A 131 -11.32 17.68 31.72
N LEU A 132 -11.54 17.29 32.98
CA LEU A 132 -11.07 15.99 33.50
C LEU A 132 -11.58 14.82 32.65
N LYS A 133 -12.82 14.89 32.16
CA LYS A 133 -13.42 13.87 31.29
C LYS A 133 -12.63 13.71 29.98
N ALA A 134 -12.28 14.82 29.33
CA ALA A 134 -11.50 14.79 28.10
C ALA A 134 -10.09 14.23 28.33
N TYR A 135 -9.46 14.58 29.46
CA TYR A 135 -8.19 14.01 29.87
C TYR A 135 -8.27 12.49 30.07
N VAL A 136 -9.23 12.01 30.87
CA VAL A 136 -9.39 10.56 31.15
C VAL A 136 -9.66 9.78 29.86
N GLN A 137 -10.49 10.32 28.95
CA GLN A 137 -10.72 9.70 27.65
C GLN A 137 -9.41 9.59 26.84
N HIS A 138 -8.63 10.66 26.75
CA HIS A 138 -7.37 10.67 26.02
C HIS A 138 -6.33 9.72 26.64
N PHE A 139 -6.22 9.70 27.97
CA PHE A 139 -5.36 8.80 28.71
C PHE A 139 -5.71 7.33 28.45
N ASN A 140 -7.00 6.98 28.52
CA ASN A 140 -7.48 5.62 28.25
C ASN A 140 -7.24 5.21 26.79
N THR A 141 -7.48 6.09 25.82
CA THR A 141 -7.15 5.80 24.41
C THR A 141 -5.65 5.55 24.23
N THR A 142 -4.81 6.33 24.91
CA THR A 142 -3.36 6.14 24.84
C THR A 142 -2.92 4.81 25.47
N ILE A 143 -3.55 4.37 26.58
CA ILE A 143 -3.31 3.05 27.17
C ILE A 143 -3.62 1.91 26.18
N LEU A 144 -4.72 2.00 25.43
CA LEU A 144 -5.10 0.96 24.46
C LEU A 144 -4.10 0.82 23.29
N GLU A 145 -3.29 1.83 23.05
CA GLU A 145 -2.25 1.84 22.03
C GLU A 145 -0.87 1.38 22.55
N VAL A 146 -0.76 1.10 23.85
CA VAL A 146 0.45 0.56 24.49
C VAL A 146 0.31 -0.96 24.63
N PRO A 147 1.19 -1.78 24.03
CA PRO A 147 1.17 -3.22 24.20
C PRO A 147 1.39 -3.59 25.67
N ILE A 148 0.53 -4.44 26.21
CA ILE A 148 0.77 -5.05 27.52
C ILE A 148 1.86 -6.09 27.31
N ALA A 149 3.07 -5.82 27.80
CA ALA A 149 4.12 -6.82 27.87
C ALA A 149 3.71 -7.87 28.92
N HIS A 150 3.50 -9.11 28.48
CA HIS A 150 3.31 -10.28 29.34
C HIS A 150 4.61 -11.09 29.41
#